data_AF-A0A259KXK6-F1
#
_entry.id   AF-A0A259KXK6-F1
#
_cell.length_a   1.000
_cell.length_b   1.000
_cell.length_c   1.000
_cell.angle_alpha   90.00
_cell.angle_beta   90.00
_cell.angle_gamma   90.00
#
_symmetry.space_group_name_H-M   'P 1'
#
loop_
_entity.id
_entity.type
_entity.pdbx_description
1 polymer ?
#
loop_
_entity_poly.entity_id
_entity_poly.type
_entity_poly.pdbx_seq_one_letter_code
_entity_poly.pdbx_strand_id
1 'polypeptide(L)' 'NIPSYLVKVGDVIEVKDSSKQLALVLEASQLAERDVPDFLEVDHNKMAATFVRIPELNEVPYPVQMEPNLVVEFYSR' A
#
# COMPACT_ATOMS: atom_id res chain seq x y z
N ASN A 1 -17.63 0.97 -2.57
CA ASN A 1 -16.31 1.60 -2.48
C ASN A 1 -15.98 1.76 -1.01
N ILE A 2 -15.05 0.96 -0.46
CA ILE A 2 -14.76 0.89 1.00
C ILE A 2 -13.28 1.24 1.21
N PRO A 3 -12.95 2.48 1.58
CA PRO A 3 -11.56 2.90 1.76
C PRO A 3 -10.85 2.20 2.93
N SER A 4 -11.62 1.74 3.93
CA SER A 4 -11.11 1.05 5.13
C SER A 4 -11.13 -0.47 5.00
N TYR A 5 -11.10 -1.00 3.77
CA TYR A 5 -11.07 -2.45 3.57
C TYR A 5 -9.74 -3.02 4.09
N LEU A 6 -9.82 -4.03 4.95
CA LEU A 6 -8.65 -4.74 5.46
C LEU A 6 -8.21 -5.81 4.47
N VAL A 7 -7.15 -5.50 3.73
CA VAL A 7 -6.52 -6.40 2.75
C VAL A 7 -5.87 -7.57 3.48
N LYS A 8 -6.05 -8.78 2.96
CA LYS A 8 -5.45 -10.00 3.49
C LYS A 8 -4.25 -10.43 2.65
N VAL A 9 -3.33 -11.12 3.29
CA VAL A 9 -2.18 -11.71 2.60
C VAL A 9 -2.69 -12.66 1.50
N GLY A 10 -2.17 -12.50 0.30
CA GLY A 10 -2.56 -13.22 -0.92
C GLY A 10 -3.66 -12.53 -1.74
N ASP A 11 -4.27 -11.45 -1.25
CA ASP A 11 -5.25 -10.71 -2.04
C ASP A 11 -4.57 -10.05 -3.25
N VAL A 12 -5.23 -10.16 -4.41
CA VAL A 12 -4.85 -9.49 -5.66
C VAL A 12 -5.82 -8.35 -5.90
N ILE A 13 -5.29 -7.13 -5.97
CA ILE A 13 -6.03 -5.88 -6.14
C ILE A 13 -5.70 -5.31 -7.50
N GLU A 14 -6.74 -4.89 -8.22
CA GLU A 14 -6.64 -4.39 -9.58
C GLU A 14 -7.40 -3.07 -9.73
N VAL A 15 -6.85 -2.16 -10.54
CA VAL A 15 -7.59 -0.98 -11.00
C VAL A 15 -8.69 -1.41 -11.95
N LYS A 16 -9.93 -0.98 -11.73
CA LYS A 16 -11.05 -1.27 -12.64
C LYS A 16 -10.72 -0.88 -14.09
N ASP A 17 -11.07 -1.70 -15.08
CA ASP A 17 -10.75 -1.46 -16.50
C ASP A 17 -11.07 -0.05 -17.02
N SER A 18 -12.25 0.48 -16.71
CA SER A 18 -12.64 1.83 -17.11
C SER A 18 -11.76 2.94 -16.53
N SER A 19 -11.06 2.64 -15.44
CA SER A 19 -10.18 3.57 -14.72
C SER A 19 -8.72 3.46 -15.15
N LYS A 20 -8.30 2.34 -15.79
CA LYS A 20 -6.93 2.14 -16.29
C LYS A 20 -6.56 3.17 -17.37
N GLN A 21 -7.53 3.67 -18.12
CA GLN A 21 -7.33 4.65 -19.21
C GLN A 21 -7.40 6.11 -18.75
N LEU A 22 -7.68 6.37 -17.47
CA LEU A 22 -7.69 7.74 -16.96
C LEU A 22 -6.27 8.30 -16.99
N ALA A 23 -6.09 9.47 -17.61
CA ALA A 23 -4.78 10.11 -17.75
C ALA A 23 -4.03 10.21 -16.41
N LEU A 24 -4.74 10.61 -15.34
CA LEU A 24 -4.20 10.68 -13.98
C LEU A 24 -3.63 9.34 -13.48
N VAL A 25 -4.29 8.22 -13.79
CA VAL A 25 -3.84 6.88 -13.36
C VAL A 25 -2.60 6.46 -14.16
N LEU A 26 -2.60 6.70 -15.47
CA LEU A 26 -1.47 6.40 -16.34
C LEU A 26 -0.23 7.20 -15.95
N GLU A 27 -0.37 8.52 -15.78
CA GLU A 27 0.71 9.40 -15.35
C GLU A 27 1.28 8.96 -14.00
N ALA A 28 0.41 8.74 -13.00
CA ALA A 28 0.84 8.30 -11.68
C ALA A 28 1.57 6.95 -11.70
N SER A 29 1.15 6.01 -12.56
CA SER A 29 1.78 4.69 -12.68
C SER A 29 3.19 4.72 -13.27
N GLN A 30 3.56 5.81 -13.95
CA GLN A 30 4.86 6.00 -14.61
C GLN A 30 5.86 6.79 -13.74
N LEU A 31 5.39 7.39 -12.63
CA LEU A 31 6.26 8.14 -11.73
C LEU A 31 7.15 7.17 -10.94
N ALA A 32 8.47 7.35 -11.05
CA ALA A 32 9.46 6.60 -10.28
C ALA A 32 9.74 7.20 -8.88
N GLU A 33 8.76 7.88 -8.29
CA GLU A 33 8.94 8.59 -7.01
C GLU A 33 9.02 7.64 -5.81
N ARG A 34 8.48 6.43 -5.92
CA ARG A 34 8.46 5.44 -4.83
C ARG A 34 8.79 4.05 -5.35
N ASP A 35 9.68 3.40 -4.63
CA ASP A 35 9.97 1.99 -4.85
C ASP A 35 8.82 1.11 -4.36
N VAL A 36 8.68 -0.06 -5.00
CA VAL A 36 7.74 -1.09 -4.54
C VAL A 36 8.37 -1.82 -3.35
N PRO A 37 7.75 -1.78 -2.16
CA PRO A 37 8.28 -2.46 -1.00
C PRO A 37 8.08 -3.98 -1.10
N ASP A 38 8.93 -4.74 -0.42
CA ASP A 38 8.97 -6.22 -0.49
C ASP A 38 7.70 -6.94 -0.04
N PHE A 39 6.80 -6.24 0.67
CA PHE A 39 5.50 -6.78 1.08
C PHE A 39 4.41 -6.61 0.01
N LEU A 40 4.75 -6.06 -1.16
CA LEU A 40 3.90 -5.94 -2.33
C LEU A 40 4.57 -6.56 -3.56
N GLU A 41 3.80 -7.28 -4.37
CA GLU A 41 4.19 -7.66 -5.73
C GLU A 41 3.34 -6.85 -6.70
N VAL A 42 3.95 -6.02 -7.56
CA VAL A 42 3.22 -5.09 -8.44
C VAL A 42 3.51 -5.39 -9.91
N ASP A 43 2.45 -5.61 -10.69
CA ASP A 43 2.49 -5.70 -12.14
C ASP A 43 1.97 -4.38 -12.74
N HIS A 44 2.90 -3.49 -13.05
CA HIS A 44 2.58 -2.17 -13.64
C HIS A 44 1.93 -2.27 -15.03
N ASN A 45 2.14 -3.37 -15.77
CA ASN A 45 1.50 -3.55 -17.08
C ASN A 45 0.01 -3.86 -16.92
N LYS A 46 -0.34 -4.68 -15.91
CA LYS A 46 -1.74 -5.04 -15.62
C LYS A 46 -2.44 -4.04 -14.69
N MET A 47 -1.70 -3.12 -14.08
CA MET A 47 -2.17 -2.26 -12.99
C MET A 47 -2.80 -3.09 -11.85
N ALA A 48 -2.08 -4.14 -11.46
CA ALA A 48 -2.47 -5.07 -10.42
C ALA A 48 -1.36 -5.22 -9.38
N ALA A 49 -1.74 -5.48 -8.13
CA ALA A 49 -0.81 -5.70 -7.03
C ALA A 49 -1.30 -6.82 -6.12
N THR A 50 -0.37 -7.63 -5.63
CA THR A 50 -0.62 -8.68 -4.65
C THR A 50 -0.03 -8.28 -3.30
N PHE A 51 -0.81 -8.41 -2.23
CA PHE A 51 -0.30 -8.22 -0.87
C PHE A 51 0.36 -9.50 -0.37
N VAL A 52 1.69 -9.60 -0.43
CA VAL A 52 2.40 -10.88 -0.26
C VAL A 52 2.65 -11.26 1.19
N ARG A 53 2.77 -10.30 2.10
CA ARG A 53 2.95 -10.54 3.54
C ARG A 53 2.66 -9.30 4.38
N ILE A 54 2.53 -9.48 5.68
CA ILE A 54 2.45 -8.37 6.65
C ILE A 54 3.86 -7.75 6.79
N PRO A 55 4.00 -6.42 6.68
CA PRO A 55 5.29 -5.75 6.88
C PRO A 55 5.71 -5.75 8.35
N GLU A 56 7.02 -5.74 8.57
CA GLU A 56 7.63 -5.38 9.85
C GLU A 56 7.57 -3.86 10.07
N LEU A 57 7.70 -3.43 11.32
CA LEU A 57 7.52 -2.03 11.71
C LEU A 57 8.51 -1.08 11.02
N ASN A 58 9.74 -1.55 10.80
CA ASN A 58 10.83 -0.80 10.15
C ASN A 58 10.72 -0.74 8.62
N GLU A 59 9.88 -1.58 8.00
CA GLU A 59 9.68 -1.61 6.55
C GLU A 59 8.64 -0.58 6.09
N VAL A 60 7.86 -0.03 7.03
CA VAL A 60 6.88 1.00 6.74
C VAL A 60 7.56 2.38 6.82
N PRO A 61 7.60 3.15 5.73
CA PRO A 61 8.30 4.43 5.68
C PRO A 61 7.46 5.52 6.38
N TYR A 62 7.49 5.55 7.71
CA TYR A 62 6.90 6.64 8.48
C TYR A 62 7.70 7.93 8.31
N PRO A 63 7.04 9.11 8.27
CA PRO A 63 7.72 10.40 8.14
C PRO A 63 8.57 10.77 9.37
N VAL A 64 8.39 10.06 10.48
CA VAL A 64 9.09 10.24 11.76
C VAL A 64 9.39 8.88 12.37
N GLN A 65 10.31 8.84 13.34
CA GLN A 65 10.53 7.64 14.16
C GLN A 65 9.24 7.27 14.89
N MET A 66 8.78 6.04 14.67
CA MET A 66 7.55 5.54 15.29
C MET A 66 7.87 4.98 16.67
N GLU A 67 7.14 5.46 17.68
CA GLU A 67 7.25 5.02 19.09
C GLU A 67 5.90 4.42 19.55
N PRO A 68 5.57 3.16 19.16
CA PRO A 68 4.24 2.58 19.43
C PRO A 68 3.89 2.49 20.92
N ASN A 69 4.90 2.37 21.80
CA ASN A 69 4.70 2.31 23.25
C ASN A 69 3.98 3.56 23.78
N LEU A 70 4.30 4.76 23.27
CA LEU A 70 3.66 6.00 23.71
C LEU A 70 2.14 5.99 23.42
N VAL A 71 1.74 5.35 22.32
CA VAL A 71 0.33 5.19 21.96
C VAL A 71 -0.36 4.17 22.87
N VAL A 72 0.29 3.03 23.12
CA VAL A 72 -0.23 1.98 24.01
C VAL A 72 -0.44 2.53 25.42
N GLU A 73 0.55 3.22 25.98
CA GLU A 73 0.50 3.84 27.31
C GLU A 73 -0.61 4.90 27.44
N PHE A 74 -0.89 5.64 26.37
CA PHE A 74 -1.95 6.65 26.36
C PHE A 74 -3.35 6.02 26.43
N TYR A 75 -3.58 4.92 25.71
CA TYR A 75 -4.87 4.23 25.67
C TYR A 75 -5.07 3.20 26.78
N SER A 76 -4.03 2.80 27.51
CA SER A 76 -4.13 1.86 28.65
C SER A 76 -4.53 2.53 29.96
N ARG A 77 -4.89 3.81 29.95
CA ARG A 77 -5.37 4.57 31.11
C ARG A 77 -6.85 4.38 31.35
#